data_AF-A0A813W1N9-F1
#
_entry.id   AF-A0A813W1N9-F1
#
_cell.length_a   1.000
_cell.length_b   1.000
_cell.length_c   1.000
_cell.angle_alpha   90.00
_cell.angle_beta   90.00
_cell.angle_gamma   90.00
#
_symmetry.space_group_name_H-M   'P 1'
#
loop_
_entity.id
_entity.type
_entity.pdbx_description
1 polymer ?
#
loop_
_entity_poly.entity_id
_entity_poly.type
_entity_poly.pdbx_seq_one_letter_code
_entity_poly.pdbx_strand_id
1 'polypeptide(L)'
;MSSFVCDIPSDVSVPPRFIVNLDLSPALRWQHILRLYIDQFREVEKKIDSMITDIIGQFAGPMLEKILSTIMSGITRLGLVYYGQELKGFSEITGIPLGKLVLIQFVYECFACCTSIVCKDEQNNIPIHIRTMDWELDFLKPLTIDVDFQKNGQTIFKATTWVGYVGILTGMRTQDGYSVSVNFRHTGGSLGTNLKTALTAGWPIGFLVREVLESTHTYDIAVEQLAQSSIIAPCYFTICGTSQCRTFGTLLTRKQASEEKRWTVSDHGSIVQTNIDHWSSDNNEDILYSIKRRSLSRNVLDEMKPINEYELWKLISEYPICNKITIYGTFMCPEYNIYHTRYPQDNVQFMSKEKPQFIPMADIKDNVSSLLSSTHICHKCEREFNIDDNIGGNCKHIGTWHSKYNDCSYLKCGFNLGKTASIGQQHWSCCYSLDRESDTCIDPRVETREEVCERVLEAAKYIPIEQLGTTDDCGFSPFDNDQLTPRQIAFDKIRARLEGTRMAEEQLMARKRTKI
;
A
#
# COMPACT_ATOMS: atom_id res chain seq x y z
N MET A 1 35.38 6.29 -6.65
CA MET A 1 34.17 6.50 -5.85
C MET A 1 33.31 5.26 -6.08
N SER A 2 33.20 4.40 -5.08
CA SER A 2 32.49 3.12 -5.16
C SER A 2 30.99 3.39 -5.25
N SER A 3 30.39 2.91 -6.32
CA SER A 3 28.94 2.90 -6.50
C SER A 3 28.33 1.72 -5.77
N PHE A 4 27.38 2.01 -4.87
CA PHE A 4 26.86 1.04 -3.90
C PHE A 4 25.51 0.45 -4.32
N VAL A 5 24.65 1.31 -4.87
CA VAL A 5 23.25 1.02 -5.19
C VAL A 5 23.08 1.02 -6.69
N CYS A 6 22.27 0.09 -7.17
CA CYS A 6 21.90 0.03 -8.57
C CYS A 6 20.62 0.85 -8.81
N ASP A 7 20.60 1.62 -9.89
CA ASP A 7 19.33 2.06 -10.46
C ASP A 7 18.50 0.83 -10.80
N ILE A 8 17.18 0.89 -10.56
CA ILE A 8 16.28 -0.19 -10.97
C ILE A 8 16.25 -0.19 -12.51
N PRO A 9 16.73 -1.24 -13.19
CA PRO A 9 16.72 -1.29 -14.64
C PRO A 9 15.27 -1.30 -15.16
N SER A 10 15.03 -0.65 -16.31
CA SER A 10 13.68 -0.48 -16.87
C SER A 10 13.01 -1.80 -17.27
N ASP A 11 13.77 -2.87 -17.46
CA ASP A 11 13.26 -4.21 -17.80
C ASP A 11 12.91 -5.06 -16.56
N VAL A 12 13.22 -4.60 -15.35
CA VAL A 12 12.88 -5.29 -14.11
C VAL A 12 11.44 -4.97 -13.72
N SER A 13 10.64 -6.01 -13.50
CA SER A 13 9.27 -5.87 -13.03
C SER A 13 9.25 -5.59 -11.53
N VAL A 14 8.57 -4.51 -11.13
CA VAL A 14 8.46 -4.05 -9.74
C VAL A 14 6.98 -3.91 -9.34
N PRO A 15 6.63 -4.07 -8.05
CA PRO A 15 5.26 -3.83 -7.60
C PRO A 15 4.91 -2.34 -7.65
N PRO A 16 3.63 -1.99 -7.88
CA PRO A 16 3.17 -0.61 -7.75
C PRO A 16 3.31 -0.13 -6.30
N ARG A 17 3.61 1.16 -6.15
CA ARG A 17 3.81 1.81 -4.84
C ARG A 17 2.64 2.72 -4.50
N PHE A 18 2.19 2.67 -3.24
CA PHE A 18 1.09 3.48 -2.73
C PHE A 18 1.45 4.16 -1.41
N ILE A 19 0.72 5.23 -1.08
CA ILE A 19 0.85 5.92 0.20
C ILE A 19 -0.31 5.51 1.10
N VAL A 20 -0.01 5.03 2.31
CA VAL A 20 -1.00 4.90 3.38
C VAL A 20 -0.81 6.05 4.37
N ASN A 21 -1.74 7.01 4.34
CA ASN A 21 -1.72 8.16 5.23
C ASN A 21 -2.29 7.80 6.62
N LEU A 22 -1.41 7.71 7.61
CA LEU A 22 -1.72 7.39 9.01
C LEU A 22 -2.49 8.50 9.74
N ASP A 23 -2.52 9.73 9.21
CA ASP A 23 -3.33 10.84 9.76
C ASP A 23 -4.82 10.67 9.44
N LEU A 24 -5.17 9.84 8.45
CA LEU A 24 -6.55 9.46 8.19
C LEU A 24 -7.06 8.52 9.28
N SER A 25 -8.39 8.57 9.50
CA SER A 25 -9.05 7.58 10.34
C SER A 25 -8.80 6.17 9.78
N PRO A 26 -8.58 5.15 10.62
CA PRO A 26 -8.10 3.84 10.14
C PRO A 26 -8.96 3.21 9.04
N ALA A 27 -10.29 3.34 9.12
CA ALA A 27 -11.22 2.81 8.12
C ALA A 27 -11.08 3.44 6.71
N LEU A 28 -10.43 4.61 6.61
CA LEU A 28 -10.24 5.33 5.35
C LEU A 28 -8.88 5.06 4.68
N ARG A 29 -7.90 4.57 5.44
CA ARG A 29 -6.47 4.50 5.05
C ARG A 29 -6.21 3.73 3.76
N TRP A 30 -6.93 2.65 3.54
CA TRP A 30 -6.69 1.72 2.42
C TRP A 30 -7.72 1.83 1.30
N GLN A 31 -8.71 2.72 1.43
CA GLN A 31 -9.85 2.74 0.52
C GLN A 31 -9.47 2.99 -0.93
N HIS A 32 -8.51 3.88 -1.15
CA HIS A 32 -8.03 4.22 -2.48
C HIS A 32 -7.36 3.03 -3.17
N ILE A 33 -6.58 2.24 -2.42
CA ILE A 33 -5.94 1.02 -2.92
C ILE A 33 -6.99 -0.06 -3.19
N LEU A 34 -7.88 -0.34 -2.24
CA LEU A 34 -8.87 -1.41 -2.38
C LEU A 34 -9.80 -1.22 -3.58
N ARG A 35 -10.16 0.03 -3.91
CA ARG A 35 -11.00 0.33 -5.08
C ARG A 35 -10.30 -0.03 -6.40
N LEU A 36 -8.98 0.06 -6.47
CA LEU A 36 -8.19 -0.32 -7.65
C LEU A 36 -8.12 -1.84 -7.86
N TYR A 37 -8.19 -2.60 -6.77
CA TYR A 37 -7.98 -4.04 -6.76
C TYR A 37 -9.24 -4.84 -6.45
N ILE A 38 -10.42 -4.21 -6.47
CA ILE A 38 -11.67 -4.81 -5.98
C ILE A 38 -12.00 -6.12 -6.72
N ASP A 39 -11.73 -6.19 -8.01
CA ASP A 39 -12.02 -7.36 -8.83
C ASP A 39 -11.00 -8.48 -8.57
N GLN A 40 -9.72 -8.14 -8.46
CA GLN A 40 -8.66 -9.09 -8.09
C GLN A 40 -8.89 -9.63 -6.67
N PHE A 41 -9.35 -8.78 -5.75
CA PHE A 41 -9.62 -9.16 -4.36
C PHE A 41 -10.84 -10.08 -4.23
N ARG A 42 -11.82 -10.01 -5.13
CA ARG A 42 -12.91 -11.01 -5.19
C ARG A 42 -12.41 -12.40 -5.60
N GLU A 43 -11.41 -12.48 -6.47
CA GLU A 43 -10.78 -13.76 -6.82
C GLU A 43 -9.96 -14.33 -5.66
N VAL A 44 -9.34 -13.45 -4.85
CA VAL A 44 -8.69 -13.85 -3.58
C VAL A 44 -9.70 -14.48 -2.64
N GLU A 45 -10.87 -13.86 -2.47
CA GLU A 45 -11.91 -14.37 -1.59
C GLU A 45 -12.27 -15.83 -1.91
N LYS A 46 -12.50 -16.14 -3.19
CA LYS A 46 -12.80 -17.51 -3.64
C LYS A 46 -11.67 -18.50 -3.34
N LYS A 47 -10.41 -18.08 -3.53
CA LYS A 47 -9.24 -18.94 -3.27
C LYS A 47 -9.03 -19.16 -1.78
N ILE A 48 -9.27 -18.13 -0.97
CA ILE A 48 -9.18 -18.25 0.48
C ILE A 48 -10.33 -19.11 1.03
N ASP A 49 -11.52 -19.08 0.46
CA ASP A 49 -12.61 -20.00 0.84
C ASP A 49 -12.21 -21.47 0.66
N SER A 50 -11.51 -21.78 -0.44
CA SER A 50 -10.92 -23.11 -0.66
C SER A 50 -9.91 -23.44 0.44
N MET A 51 -8.96 -22.54 0.72
CA MET A 51 -7.93 -22.78 1.74
C MET A 51 -8.51 -22.93 3.14
N ILE A 52 -9.47 -22.10 3.53
CA ILE A 52 -10.17 -22.20 4.82
C ILE A 52 -10.84 -23.57 4.91
N THR A 53 -11.48 -24.03 3.84
CA THR A 53 -12.10 -25.36 3.78
C THR A 53 -11.06 -26.48 3.92
N ASP A 54 -9.91 -26.36 3.26
CA ASP A 54 -8.83 -27.35 3.30
C ASP A 54 -8.15 -27.40 4.69
N ILE A 55 -7.97 -26.23 5.30
CA ILE A 55 -7.38 -26.05 6.64
C ILE A 55 -8.30 -26.60 7.74
N ILE A 56 -9.60 -26.29 7.67
CA ILE A 56 -10.56 -26.61 8.74
C ILE A 56 -11.23 -27.98 8.52
N GLY A 57 -11.14 -28.53 7.30
CA GLY A 57 -11.74 -29.80 6.88
C GLY A 57 -13.18 -29.63 6.38
N GLN A 58 -13.52 -30.36 5.32
CA GLN A 58 -14.81 -30.26 4.59
C GLN A 58 -16.07 -30.40 5.45
N PHE A 59 -16.02 -31.13 6.58
CA PHE A 59 -17.17 -31.36 7.45
C PHE A 59 -17.32 -30.34 8.60
N ALA A 60 -16.25 -29.63 8.98
CA ALA A 60 -16.25 -28.65 10.07
C ALA A 60 -16.16 -27.19 9.57
N GLY A 61 -15.67 -26.97 8.35
CA GLY A 61 -15.41 -25.66 7.75
C GLY A 61 -16.57 -24.67 7.82
N PRO A 62 -17.76 -24.97 7.25
CA PRO A 62 -18.85 -24.00 7.17
C PRO A 62 -19.44 -23.61 8.54
N MET A 63 -19.46 -24.55 9.49
CA MET A 63 -19.93 -24.30 10.85
C MET A 63 -18.91 -23.47 11.63
N LEU A 64 -17.63 -23.83 11.56
CA LEU A 64 -16.56 -23.13 12.27
C LEU A 64 -16.31 -21.75 11.68
N GLU A 65 -16.37 -21.57 10.36
CA GLU A 65 -16.26 -20.27 9.69
C GLU A 65 -17.37 -19.32 10.16
N LYS A 66 -18.62 -19.81 10.23
CA LYS A 66 -19.74 -19.02 10.72
C LYS A 66 -19.61 -18.66 12.20
N ILE A 67 -19.12 -19.60 13.03
CA ILE A 67 -18.86 -19.37 14.45
C ILE A 67 -17.72 -18.35 14.64
N LEU A 68 -16.59 -18.57 13.98
CA LEU A 68 -15.41 -17.70 14.04
C LEU A 68 -15.73 -16.31 13.49
N SER A 69 -16.43 -16.20 12.36
CA SER A 69 -16.84 -14.92 11.80
C SER A 69 -17.78 -14.15 12.74
N THR A 70 -18.70 -14.86 13.41
CA THR A 70 -19.60 -14.24 14.41
C THR A 70 -18.84 -13.78 15.65
N ILE A 71 -17.92 -14.61 16.17
CA ILE A 71 -17.07 -14.28 17.31
C ILE A 71 -16.16 -13.10 16.97
N MET A 72 -15.44 -13.16 15.84
CA MET A 72 -14.53 -12.11 15.41
C MET A 72 -15.27 -10.81 15.11
N SER A 73 -16.49 -10.85 14.56
CA SER A 73 -17.34 -9.66 14.42
C SER A 73 -17.68 -9.04 15.77
N GLY A 74 -18.01 -9.86 16.77
CA GLY A 74 -18.23 -9.41 18.15
C GLY A 74 -16.98 -8.79 18.78
N ILE A 75 -15.84 -9.47 18.72
CA ILE A 75 -14.54 -9.02 19.25
C ILE A 75 -14.09 -7.73 18.56
N THR A 76 -14.30 -7.61 17.24
CA THR A 76 -13.95 -6.40 16.49
C THR A 76 -14.83 -5.21 16.89
N ARG A 77 -16.14 -5.43 17.11
CA ARG A 77 -17.05 -4.38 17.62
C ARG A 77 -16.67 -3.91 19.01
N LEU A 78 -16.08 -4.78 19.83
CA LEU A 78 -15.53 -4.45 21.14
C LEU A 78 -14.15 -3.75 21.05
N GLY A 79 -13.60 -3.55 19.85
CA GLY A 79 -12.31 -2.90 19.65
C GLY A 79 -11.10 -3.76 20.04
N LEU A 80 -11.30 -5.07 20.20
CA LEU A 80 -10.27 -6.00 20.69
C LEU A 80 -9.45 -6.64 19.56
N VAL A 81 -9.75 -6.34 18.30
CA VAL A 81 -8.97 -6.79 17.13
C VAL A 81 -8.00 -5.69 16.71
N TYR A 82 -6.70 -5.99 16.73
CA TYR A 82 -5.66 -5.12 16.18
C TYR A 82 -5.99 -4.73 14.75
N TYR A 83 -5.86 -3.44 14.44
CA TYR A 83 -6.22 -2.86 13.14
C TYR A 83 -7.67 -3.14 12.68
N GLY A 84 -8.58 -3.51 13.60
CA GLY A 84 -9.95 -3.88 13.28
C GLY A 84 -10.77 -2.78 12.58
N GLN A 85 -10.43 -1.50 12.81
CA GLN A 85 -11.06 -0.38 12.11
C GLN A 85 -10.61 -0.28 10.64
N GLU A 86 -9.36 -0.64 10.33
CA GLU A 86 -8.92 -0.74 8.93
C GLU A 86 -9.67 -1.86 8.23
N LEU A 87 -9.76 -3.04 8.85
CA LEU A 87 -10.52 -4.18 8.33
C LEU A 87 -12.03 -3.88 8.20
N LYS A 88 -12.58 -3.02 9.06
CA LYS A 88 -13.95 -2.51 8.90
C LYS A 88 -14.09 -1.70 7.61
N GLY A 89 -13.14 -0.82 7.32
CA GLY A 89 -13.09 -0.10 6.04
C GLY A 89 -12.99 -1.02 4.83
N PHE A 90 -12.27 -2.14 4.96
CA PHE A 90 -12.20 -3.16 3.91
C PHE A 90 -13.58 -3.79 3.70
N SER A 91 -14.27 -4.13 4.79
CA SER A 91 -15.60 -4.72 4.75
C SER A 91 -16.62 -3.80 4.06
N GLU A 92 -16.57 -2.50 4.36
CA GLU A 92 -17.47 -1.49 3.78
C GLU A 92 -17.29 -1.34 2.26
N ILE A 93 -16.06 -1.48 1.75
CA ILE A 93 -15.76 -1.35 0.31
C ILE A 93 -16.01 -2.65 -0.45
N THR A 94 -15.55 -3.76 0.11
CA THR A 94 -15.54 -5.05 -0.58
C THR A 94 -16.87 -5.78 -0.47
N GLY A 95 -17.67 -5.46 0.55
CA GLY A 95 -18.87 -6.21 0.93
C GLY A 95 -18.56 -7.52 1.65
N ILE A 96 -17.28 -7.86 1.84
CA ILE A 96 -16.87 -9.09 2.53
C ILE A 96 -17.13 -8.94 4.04
N PRO A 97 -17.73 -9.93 4.71
CA PRO A 97 -17.98 -9.87 6.14
C PRO A 97 -16.68 -9.65 6.94
N LEU A 98 -16.72 -8.72 7.90
CA LEU A 98 -15.57 -8.36 8.74
C LEU A 98 -14.89 -9.57 9.40
N GLY A 99 -15.66 -10.53 9.91
CA GLY A 99 -15.11 -11.74 10.52
C GLY A 99 -14.29 -12.60 9.54
N LYS A 100 -14.69 -12.64 8.26
CA LYS A 100 -13.96 -13.32 7.18
C LYS A 100 -12.67 -12.58 6.83
N LEU A 101 -12.71 -11.25 6.75
CA LEU A 101 -11.51 -10.43 6.54
C LEU A 101 -10.47 -10.62 7.65
N VAL A 102 -10.92 -10.80 8.90
CA VAL A 102 -10.02 -11.12 10.01
C VAL A 102 -9.40 -12.51 9.84
N LEU A 103 -10.17 -13.53 9.46
CA LEU A 103 -9.64 -14.87 9.17
C LEU A 103 -8.60 -14.86 8.05
N ILE A 104 -8.86 -14.08 7.00
CA ILE A 104 -7.92 -13.87 5.88
C ILE A 104 -6.55 -13.38 6.38
N GLN A 105 -6.50 -12.51 7.41
CA GLN A 105 -5.22 -12.03 7.97
C GLN A 105 -4.37 -13.18 8.54
N PHE A 106 -4.99 -14.20 9.13
CA PHE A 106 -4.28 -15.36 9.65
C PHE A 106 -3.78 -16.29 8.53
N VAL A 107 -4.51 -16.38 7.42
CA VAL A 107 -4.06 -17.15 6.24
C VAL A 107 -2.76 -16.55 5.69
N TYR A 108 -2.64 -15.21 5.67
CA TYR A 108 -1.40 -14.51 5.31
C TYR A 108 -0.20 -14.81 6.21
N GLU A 109 -0.43 -15.34 7.41
CA GLU A 109 0.63 -15.71 8.35
C GLU A 109 0.98 -17.20 8.32
N CYS A 110 0.29 -17.99 7.48
CA CYS A 110 0.46 -19.42 7.39
C CYS A 110 1.28 -19.82 6.15
N PHE A 111 2.20 -20.77 6.32
CA PHE A 111 2.89 -21.49 5.23
C PHE A 111 3.81 -20.67 4.31
N ALA A 112 4.11 -19.41 4.62
CA ALA A 112 5.05 -18.59 3.85
C ALA A 112 6.51 -19.03 4.07
N CYS A 113 7.20 -19.44 3.01
CA CYS A 113 8.61 -19.80 3.04
C CYS A 113 9.49 -18.62 2.58
N CYS A 114 10.74 -18.59 3.00
CA CYS A 114 11.54 -17.37 2.96
C CYS A 114 13.05 -17.67 2.95
N THR A 115 13.83 -16.80 2.31
CA THR A 115 15.27 -16.64 2.57
C THR A 115 15.56 -15.19 2.93
N SER A 116 16.25 -14.94 4.03
CA SER A 116 16.60 -13.60 4.52
C SER A 116 18.08 -13.53 4.83
N ILE A 117 18.76 -12.51 4.32
CA ILE A 117 20.20 -12.34 4.42
C ILE A 117 20.50 -10.95 4.97
N VAL A 118 21.29 -10.88 6.03
CA VAL A 118 21.86 -9.62 6.55
C VAL A 118 23.37 -9.72 6.51
N CYS A 119 24.00 -8.80 5.80
CA CYS A 119 25.44 -8.75 5.63
C CYS A 119 25.90 -7.29 5.57
N LYS A 120 27.20 -7.11 5.33
CA LYS A 120 27.81 -5.79 5.21
C LYS A 120 28.55 -5.72 3.89
N ASP A 121 28.38 -4.62 3.16
CA ASP A 121 29.35 -4.27 2.13
C ASP A 121 30.67 -3.90 2.83
N GLU A 122 31.67 -4.76 2.68
CA GLU A 122 32.98 -4.57 3.30
C GLU A 122 33.71 -3.32 2.79
N GLN A 123 33.46 -2.87 1.56
CA GLN A 123 34.16 -1.72 0.99
C GLN A 123 33.70 -0.41 1.61
N ASN A 124 32.39 -0.27 1.81
CA ASN A 124 31.78 0.97 2.28
C ASN A 124 31.32 0.91 3.75
N ASN A 125 31.45 -0.26 4.39
CA ASN A 125 31.00 -0.53 5.76
C ASN A 125 29.47 -0.34 5.96
N ILE A 126 28.68 -0.68 4.93
CA ILE A 126 27.23 -0.43 4.90
C ILE A 126 26.46 -1.73 5.21
N PRO A 127 25.59 -1.76 6.24
CA PRO A 127 24.67 -2.86 6.48
C PRO A 127 23.60 -3.00 5.41
N ILE A 128 23.32 -4.25 5.02
CA ILE A 128 22.37 -4.58 3.97
C ILE A 128 21.46 -5.71 4.44
N HIS A 129 20.20 -5.65 4.03
CA HIS A 129 19.23 -6.72 4.22
C HIS A 129 18.54 -7.04 2.90
N ILE A 130 18.60 -8.29 2.46
CA ILE A 130 17.87 -8.77 1.28
C ILE A 130 17.07 -10.02 1.61
N ARG A 131 15.89 -10.20 1.02
CA ARG A 131 15.07 -11.39 1.25
C ARG A 131 14.24 -11.81 0.04
N THR A 132 13.86 -13.08 -0.03
CA THR A 132 12.85 -13.64 -0.96
C THR A 132 11.64 -14.14 -0.20
N MET A 133 10.43 -13.88 -0.72
CA MET A 133 9.16 -14.40 -0.20
C MET A 133 8.63 -15.49 -1.12
N ASP A 134 8.50 -16.69 -0.59
CA ASP A 134 8.09 -17.90 -1.31
C ASP A 134 6.74 -18.39 -0.77
N TRP A 135 5.76 -18.55 -1.65
CA TRP A 135 4.45 -19.05 -1.27
C TRP A 135 3.75 -19.70 -2.46
N GLU A 136 3.12 -20.86 -2.26
CA GLU A 136 2.39 -21.60 -3.31
C GLU A 136 1.08 -20.93 -3.76
N LEU A 137 1.01 -19.60 -3.67
CA LEU A 137 -0.16 -18.77 -3.96
C LEU A 137 0.19 -17.74 -5.04
N ASP A 138 0.36 -18.19 -6.29
CA ASP A 138 0.74 -17.32 -7.41
C ASP A 138 -0.18 -16.11 -7.62
N PHE A 139 -1.43 -16.18 -7.16
CA PHE A 139 -2.36 -15.05 -7.22
C PHE A 139 -1.98 -13.86 -6.34
N LEU A 140 -1.01 -14.03 -5.45
CA LEU A 140 -0.46 -12.95 -4.64
C LEU A 140 0.49 -12.05 -5.41
N LYS A 141 1.11 -12.53 -6.49
CA LYS A 141 1.96 -11.72 -7.37
C LYS A 141 1.23 -10.44 -7.82
N PRO A 142 0.04 -10.50 -8.47
CA PRO A 142 -0.67 -9.29 -8.90
C PRO A 142 -1.23 -8.42 -7.77
N LEU A 143 -1.19 -8.88 -6.51
CA LEU A 143 -1.66 -8.13 -5.34
C LEU A 143 -0.50 -7.55 -4.53
N THR A 144 0.74 -7.89 -4.89
CA THR A 144 1.92 -7.42 -4.18
C THR A 144 2.09 -5.93 -4.46
N ILE A 145 2.21 -5.15 -3.39
CA ILE A 145 2.35 -3.70 -3.44
C ILE A 145 3.48 -3.27 -2.50
N ASP A 146 4.16 -2.20 -2.88
CA ASP A 146 4.98 -1.44 -1.95
C ASP A 146 4.12 -0.33 -1.32
N VAL A 147 4.31 -0.07 -0.04
CA VAL A 147 3.52 0.92 0.71
C VAL A 147 4.45 1.81 1.52
N ASP A 148 4.32 3.11 1.30
CA ASP A 148 4.92 4.15 2.12
C ASP A 148 3.90 4.61 3.16
N PHE A 149 4.11 4.24 4.42
CA PHE A 149 3.24 4.65 5.52
C PHE A 149 3.65 6.02 6.01
N GLN A 150 2.79 7.02 5.80
CA GLN A 150 3.10 8.42 6.07
C GLN A 150 2.33 8.96 7.26
N LYS A 151 2.97 9.82 8.05
CA LYS A 151 2.35 10.59 9.14
C LYS A 151 2.87 12.02 9.07
N ASN A 152 1.98 13.00 9.13
CA ASN A 152 2.29 14.41 8.90
C ASN A 152 3.06 14.66 7.59
N GLY A 153 2.68 13.95 6.52
CA GLY A 153 3.31 14.04 5.21
C GLY A 153 4.72 13.44 5.11
N GLN A 154 5.20 12.73 6.15
CA GLN A 154 6.53 12.09 6.16
C GLN A 154 6.40 10.58 6.22
N THR A 155 7.14 9.87 5.36
CA THR A 155 7.19 8.40 5.39
C THR A 155 7.90 7.92 6.66
N ILE A 156 7.16 7.23 7.52
CA ILE A 156 7.60 6.66 8.79
C ILE A 156 8.24 5.28 8.57
N PHE A 157 7.62 4.45 7.73
CA PHE A 157 8.20 3.19 7.30
C PHE A 157 7.69 2.81 5.90
N LYS A 158 8.47 1.96 5.23
CA LYS A 158 8.17 1.38 3.92
C LYS A 158 7.93 -0.11 4.10
N ALA A 159 7.08 -0.71 3.29
CA ALA A 159 6.82 -2.14 3.37
C ALA A 159 6.37 -2.73 2.05
N THR A 160 6.59 -4.04 1.90
CA THR A 160 6.01 -4.84 0.83
C THR A 160 4.95 -5.72 1.44
N THR A 161 3.71 -5.59 0.96
CA THR A 161 2.56 -6.33 1.45
C THR A 161 1.63 -6.70 0.30
N TRP A 162 0.50 -7.32 0.62
CA TRP A 162 -0.55 -7.64 -0.35
C TRP A 162 -1.79 -6.80 -0.10
N VAL A 163 -2.44 -6.38 -1.18
CA VAL A 163 -3.77 -5.77 -1.08
C VAL A 163 -4.72 -6.75 -0.37
N GLY A 164 -5.30 -6.31 0.74
CA GLY A 164 -6.10 -7.20 1.60
C GLY A 164 -5.44 -7.57 2.93
N TYR A 165 -4.12 -7.41 3.05
CA TYR A 165 -3.37 -7.72 4.26
C TYR A 165 -2.89 -6.44 4.95
N VAL A 166 -3.31 -6.23 6.20
CA VAL A 166 -2.92 -5.03 6.97
C VAL A 166 -1.66 -5.25 7.83
N GLY A 167 -1.18 -6.49 7.93
CA GLY A 167 0.09 -6.82 8.57
C GLY A 167 1.29 -6.63 7.65
N ILE A 168 2.49 -6.73 8.21
CA ILE A 168 3.75 -6.51 7.52
C ILE A 168 4.71 -7.66 7.81
N LEU A 169 5.21 -8.33 6.76
CA LEU A 169 6.23 -9.39 6.88
C LEU A 169 7.59 -8.96 6.33
N THR A 170 7.63 -7.89 5.54
CA THR A 170 8.83 -7.28 4.97
C THR A 170 8.66 -5.78 5.07
N GLY A 171 9.52 -5.11 5.83
CA GLY A 171 9.42 -3.66 6.00
C GLY A 171 10.68 -3.01 6.53
N MET A 172 10.76 -1.71 6.38
CA MET A 172 11.89 -0.90 6.80
C MET A 172 11.42 0.44 7.35
N ARG A 173 11.82 0.71 8.57
CA ARG A 173 11.70 2.03 9.18
C ARG A 173 12.67 3.00 8.50
N THR A 174 12.15 4.16 8.11
CA THR A 174 12.96 5.24 7.54
C THR A 174 13.76 5.96 8.62
N GLN A 175 14.73 6.81 8.23
CA GLN A 175 15.55 7.71 9.06
C GLN A 175 16.17 7.09 10.34
N ASP A 176 17.47 6.81 10.33
CA ASP A 176 18.19 6.16 11.45
C ASP A 176 17.50 4.88 11.98
N GLY A 177 16.73 4.24 11.09
CA GLY A 177 15.84 3.14 11.39
C GLY A 177 16.47 1.76 11.18
N TYR A 178 15.60 0.78 10.94
CA TYR A 178 15.96 -0.62 10.78
C TYR A 178 14.99 -1.30 9.82
N SER A 179 15.43 -2.38 9.19
CA SER A 179 14.58 -3.27 8.40
C SER A 179 14.28 -4.55 9.15
N VAL A 180 13.11 -5.14 8.88
CA VAL A 180 12.62 -6.38 9.47
C VAL A 180 12.08 -7.27 8.36
N SER A 181 12.43 -8.55 8.42
CA SER A 181 11.77 -9.61 7.64
C SER A 181 11.39 -10.78 8.56
N VAL A 182 10.30 -11.45 8.19
CA VAL A 182 9.77 -12.60 8.91
C VAL A 182 9.96 -13.86 8.07
N ASN A 183 10.48 -14.91 8.70
CA ASN A 183 10.49 -16.25 8.13
C ASN A 183 9.60 -17.18 8.98
N PHE A 184 8.80 -18.01 8.33
CA PHE A 184 8.01 -19.04 9.00
C PHE A 184 8.90 -20.06 9.70
N ARG A 185 8.49 -20.46 10.91
CA ARG A 185 9.13 -21.50 11.71
C ARG A 185 8.12 -22.59 12.05
N HIS A 186 8.43 -23.83 11.66
CA HIS A 186 7.62 -24.97 12.04
C HIS A 186 8.07 -25.53 13.38
N THR A 187 7.13 -25.68 14.32
CA THR A 187 7.33 -26.44 15.55
C THR A 187 6.16 -27.42 15.67
N GLY A 188 6.43 -28.72 15.78
CA GLY A 188 5.43 -29.79 15.58
C GLY A 188 4.16 -29.71 16.43
N GLY A 189 3.14 -29.00 15.93
CA GLY A 189 1.81 -28.88 16.50
C GLY A 189 0.76 -28.71 15.39
N SER A 190 -0.47 -29.18 15.60
CA SER A 190 -1.53 -29.06 14.60
C SER A 190 -2.01 -27.61 14.47
N LEU A 191 -2.40 -27.20 13.25
CA LEU A 191 -2.90 -25.85 12.98
C LEU A 191 -4.08 -25.45 13.90
N GLY A 192 -4.92 -26.43 14.27
CA GLY A 192 -6.04 -26.22 15.20
C GLY A 192 -5.60 -25.92 16.65
N THR A 193 -4.45 -26.44 17.09
CA THR A 193 -3.87 -26.12 18.40
C THR A 193 -3.28 -24.70 18.40
N ASN A 194 -2.70 -24.29 17.27
CA ASN A 194 -2.23 -22.92 17.04
C ASN A 194 -3.39 -21.93 16.96
N LEU A 195 -4.54 -22.30 16.37
CA LEU A 195 -5.73 -21.44 16.32
C LEU A 195 -6.34 -21.20 17.71
N LYS A 196 -6.38 -22.22 18.58
CA LYS A 196 -6.81 -22.05 19.99
C LYS A 196 -5.86 -21.13 20.75
N THR A 197 -4.55 -21.22 20.49
CA THR A 197 -3.52 -20.35 21.09
C THR A 197 -3.56 -18.93 20.53
N ALA A 198 -3.85 -18.79 19.23
CA ALA A 198 -4.04 -17.51 18.55
C ALA A 198 -5.22 -16.71 19.10
N LEU A 199 -6.25 -17.41 19.61
CA LEU A 199 -7.38 -16.81 20.29
C LEU A 199 -7.09 -16.46 21.78
N THR A 200 -5.94 -16.87 22.34
CA THR A 200 -5.59 -16.68 23.77
C THR A 200 -4.45 -15.69 24.02
N ALA A 201 -4.47 -14.54 23.32
CA ALA A 201 -3.72 -13.31 23.67
C ALA A 201 -2.25 -13.19 23.22
N GLY A 202 -1.90 -13.67 22.02
CA GLY A 202 -0.65 -13.30 21.32
C GLY A 202 -0.92 -12.35 20.15
N TRP A 203 0.09 -11.59 19.73
CA TRP A 203 0.04 -10.80 18.50
C TRP A 203 0.09 -11.69 17.27
N PRO A 204 -0.77 -11.46 16.25
CA PRO A 204 -0.46 -11.87 14.89
C PRO A 204 0.91 -11.30 14.50
N ILE A 205 1.75 -12.13 13.89
CA ILE A 205 3.17 -11.84 13.69
C ILE A 205 3.33 -10.58 12.83
N GLY A 206 2.60 -10.48 11.72
CA GLY A 206 2.71 -9.32 10.84
C GLY A 206 2.12 -8.06 11.45
N PHE A 207 1.18 -8.19 12.40
CA PHE A 207 0.63 -7.05 13.13
C PHE A 207 1.63 -6.50 14.15
N LEU A 208 2.38 -7.38 14.83
CA LEU A 208 3.47 -6.97 15.70
C LEU A 208 4.57 -6.25 14.93
N VAL A 209 5.00 -6.79 13.79
CA VAL A 209 6.03 -6.14 12.96
C VAL A 209 5.56 -4.76 12.50
N ARG A 210 4.31 -4.65 12.07
CA ARG A 210 3.72 -3.35 11.72
C ARG A 210 3.74 -2.38 12.90
N GLU A 211 3.28 -2.81 14.07
CA GLU A 211 3.27 -1.98 15.28
C GLU A 211 4.68 -1.48 15.59
N VAL A 212 5.66 -2.38 15.60
CA VAL A 212 7.07 -2.05 15.85
C VAL A 212 7.60 -1.04 14.83
N LEU A 213 7.34 -1.24 13.53
CA LEU A 213 7.76 -0.29 12.48
C LEU A 213 7.06 1.08 12.60
N GLU A 214 5.81 1.11 13.05
CA GLU A 214 5.03 2.34 13.19
C GLU A 214 5.42 3.14 14.45
N SER A 215 5.65 2.48 15.59
CA SER A 215 5.80 3.13 16.90
C SER A 215 7.23 3.16 17.47
N THR A 216 8.15 2.30 17.00
CA THR A 216 9.48 2.17 17.60
C THR A 216 10.58 2.75 16.72
N HIS A 217 11.32 3.75 17.22
CA HIS A 217 12.29 4.50 16.40
C HIS A 217 13.66 3.82 16.28
N THR A 218 14.11 3.13 17.32
CA THR A 218 15.50 2.66 17.41
C THR A 218 15.60 1.15 17.24
N TYR A 219 16.65 0.72 16.54
CA TYR A 219 16.99 -0.69 16.33
C TYR A 219 16.97 -1.54 17.62
N ASP A 220 17.65 -1.10 18.68
CA ASP A 220 17.79 -1.92 19.90
C ASP A 220 16.44 -2.15 20.60
N ILE A 221 15.60 -1.11 20.70
CA ILE A 221 14.26 -1.24 21.27
C ILE A 221 13.38 -2.14 20.39
N ALA A 222 13.51 -2.04 19.08
CA ALA A 222 12.76 -2.89 18.15
C ALA A 222 13.12 -4.37 18.29
N VAL A 223 14.42 -4.67 18.39
CA VAL A 223 14.91 -6.03 18.66
C VAL A 223 14.33 -6.57 19.96
N GLU A 224 14.35 -5.78 21.05
CA GLU A 224 13.82 -6.23 22.33
C GLU A 224 12.28 -6.39 22.32
N GLN A 225 11.54 -5.49 21.69
CA GLN A 225 10.09 -5.65 21.53
C GLN A 225 9.75 -6.90 20.72
N LEU A 226 10.48 -7.16 19.63
CA LEU A 226 10.33 -8.37 18.82
C LEU A 226 10.86 -9.63 19.52
N ALA A 227 11.68 -9.54 20.57
CA ALA A 227 12.13 -10.68 21.36
C ALA A 227 11.15 -11.04 22.49
N GLN A 228 10.50 -10.04 23.09
CA GLN A 228 9.73 -10.19 24.33
C GLN A 228 8.22 -10.31 24.09
N SER A 229 7.69 -9.78 22.99
CA SER A 229 6.24 -9.78 22.74
C SER A 229 5.70 -11.18 22.47
N SER A 230 4.59 -11.54 23.13
CA SER A 230 3.88 -12.79 22.86
C SER A 230 3.28 -12.80 21.45
N ILE A 231 3.54 -13.83 20.67
CA ILE A 231 3.08 -14.03 19.29
C ILE A 231 2.25 -15.32 19.16
N ILE A 232 1.37 -15.38 18.16
CA ILE A 232 0.44 -16.51 17.99
C ILE A 232 1.11 -17.80 17.52
N ALA A 233 2.26 -17.70 16.86
CA ALA A 233 3.01 -18.82 16.31
C ALA A 233 4.52 -18.54 16.35
N PRO A 234 5.36 -19.58 16.42
CA PRO A 234 6.81 -19.43 16.28
C PRO A 234 7.19 -18.83 14.92
N CYS A 235 8.27 -18.04 14.91
CA CYS A 235 8.82 -17.45 13.70
C CYS A 235 10.30 -17.15 13.88
N TYR A 236 10.92 -16.65 12.81
CA TYR A 236 12.20 -15.98 12.86
C TYR A 236 12.01 -14.51 12.48
N PHE A 237 12.51 -13.60 13.31
CA PHE A 237 12.66 -12.19 12.94
C PHE A 237 14.11 -11.94 12.55
N THR A 238 14.33 -11.43 11.34
CA THR A 238 15.65 -10.97 10.90
C THR A 238 15.62 -9.44 10.83
N ILE A 239 16.46 -8.77 11.62
CA ILE A 239 16.49 -7.31 11.75
C ILE A 239 17.87 -6.79 11.34
N CYS A 240 17.89 -5.72 10.54
CA CYS A 240 19.10 -5.00 10.15
C CYS A 240 18.99 -3.51 10.51
N GLY A 241 19.98 -2.97 11.22
CA GLY A 241 20.09 -1.57 11.61
C GLY A 241 21.04 -0.80 10.67
N THR A 242 21.65 0.27 11.19
CA THR A 242 22.63 1.09 10.48
C THR A 242 24.06 0.79 10.94
N SER A 243 25.06 1.34 10.27
CA SER A 243 26.48 1.19 10.66
C SER A 243 26.80 1.77 12.06
N GLN A 244 25.92 2.60 12.62
CA GLN A 244 26.06 3.19 13.95
C GLN A 244 25.63 2.22 15.08
N CYS A 245 24.87 1.17 14.75
CA CYS A 245 24.42 0.19 15.74
C CYS A 245 25.60 -0.67 16.24
N ARG A 246 25.60 -1.02 17.53
CA ARG A 246 26.63 -1.89 18.13
C ARG A 246 26.73 -3.23 17.40
N THR A 247 25.58 -3.83 17.10
CA THR A 247 25.44 -4.89 16.09
C THR A 247 24.44 -4.39 15.06
N PHE A 248 24.81 -4.40 13.78
CA PHE A 248 23.92 -3.96 12.73
C PHE A 248 22.93 -5.05 12.29
N GLY A 249 23.05 -6.28 12.80
CA GLY A 249 22.17 -7.38 12.40
C GLY A 249 21.86 -8.30 13.58
N THR A 250 20.59 -8.66 13.72
CA THR A 250 20.10 -9.61 14.73
C THR A 250 19.07 -10.54 14.11
N LEU A 251 19.22 -11.84 14.35
CA LEU A 251 18.24 -12.88 14.08
C LEU A 251 17.70 -13.39 15.42
N LEU A 252 16.37 -13.37 15.55
CA LEU A 252 15.64 -13.87 16.71
C LEU A 252 14.89 -15.15 16.31
N THR A 253 15.28 -16.28 16.87
CA THR A 253 14.48 -17.50 16.82
C THR A 253 13.45 -17.45 17.95
N ARG A 254 12.16 -17.35 17.61
CA ARG A 254 11.07 -17.16 18.56
C ARG A 254 10.25 -18.41 18.78
N LYS A 255 9.80 -18.60 20.02
CA LYS A 255 8.59 -19.35 20.39
C LYS A 255 7.46 -18.34 20.63
N GLN A 256 6.23 -18.83 20.86
CA GLN A 256 5.09 -17.94 21.10
C GLN A 256 5.31 -16.94 22.24
N ALA A 257 5.88 -17.36 23.37
CA ALA A 257 5.99 -16.53 24.56
C ALA A 257 7.41 -16.08 24.89
N SER A 258 8.42 -16.49 24.13
CA SER A 258 9.83 -16.21 24.46
C SER A 258 10.75 -16.25 23.26
N GLU A 259 11.91 -15.62 23.39
CA GLU A 259 13.06 -15.89 22.54
C GLU A 259 13.66 -17.25 22.92
N GLU A 260 14.02 -18.05 21.91
CA GLU A 260 14.72 -19.31 22.10
C GLU A 260 16.22 -19.18 21.84
N LYS A 261 16.59 -18.43 20.82
CA LYS A 261 18.00 -18.13 20.53
C LYS A 261 18.14 -16.84 19.74
N ARG A 262 19.20 -16.09 20.05
CA ARG A 262 19.61 -14.89 19.35
C ARG A 262 20.92 -15.14 18.61
N TRP A 263 20.99 -14.62 17.39
CA TRP A 263 22.21 -14.53 16.60
C TRP A 263 22.46 -13.06 16.27
N THR A 264 23.61 -12.52 16.65
CA THR A 264 24.01 -11.16 16.28
C THR A 264 25.15 -11.22 15.28
N VAL A 265 25.25 -10.21 14.42
CA VAL A 265 26.37 -10.14 13.48
C VAL A 265 27.70 -9.92 14.18
N SER A 266 27.70 -9.19 15.31
CA SER A 266 28.92 -9.00 16.11
C SER A 266 29.50 -10.31 16.64
N ASP A 267 28.65 -11.27 17.00
CA ASP A 267 29.08 -12.49 17.68
C ASP A 267 29.34 -13.64 16.71
N HIS A 268 28.66 -13.64 15.55
CA HIS A 268 28.62 -14.80 14.66
C HIS A 268 28.76 -14.47 13.16
N GLY A 269 28.95 -13.20 12.79
CA GLY A 269 29.06 -12.78 11.40
C GLY A 269 27.69 -12.69 10.71
N SER A 270 27.70 -12.60 9.37
CA SER A 270 26.50 -12.40 8.54
C SER A 270 25.35 -13.34 8.92
N ILE A 271 24.12 -12.93 8.67
CA ILE A 271 22.92 -13.72 8.92
C ILE A 271 22.43 -14.30 7.59
N VAL A 272 22.14 -15.60 7.60
CA VAL A 272 21.37 -16.28 6.56
C VAL A 272 20.31 -17.10 7.27
N GLN A 273 19.06 -16.69 7.17
CA GLN A 273 17.92 -17.38 7.77
C GLN A 273 16.96 -17.86 6.68
N THR A 274 16.58 -19.13 6.76
CA THR A 274 15.57 -19.75 5.89
C THR A 274 14.37 -20.19 6.74
N ASN A 275 13.78 -21.38 6.54
CA ASN A 275 12.64 -21.86 7.33
C ASN A 275 13.02 -23.00 8.29
N ILE A 276 14.29 -23.09 8.67
CA ILE A 276 14.83 -24.10 9.58
C ILE A 276 15.68 -23.42 10.66
N ASP A 277 15.70 -24.00 11.87
CA ASP A 277 16.50 -23.49 12.96
C ASP A 277 17.98 -23.46 12.54
N HIS A 278 18.67 -22.36 12.86
CA HIS A 278 20.03 -22.13 12.34
C HIS A 278 21.06 -23.16 12.85
N TRP A 279 20.74 -23.92 13.89
CA TRP A 279 21.54 -25.04 14.42
C TRP A 279 21.08 -26.42 13.92
N SER A 280 19.94 -26.51 13.23
CA SER A 280 19.43 -27.77 12.70
C SER A 280 19.92 -28.01 11.28
N SER A 281 20.19 -29.28 10.99
CA SER A 281 20.46 -29.83 9.66
C SER A 281 19.66 -31.11 9.44
N ASP A 282 18.55 -31.30 10.17
CA ASP A 282 17.68 -32.46 10.01
C ASP A 282 16.83 -32.30 8.75
N ASN A 283 16.94 -33.25 7.82
CA ASN A 283 16.15 -33.29 6.60
C ASN A 283 14.63 -33.45 6.88
N ASN A 284 14.24 -33.98 8.05
CA ASN A 284 12.84 -34.08 8.45
C ASN A 284 12.24 -32.71 8.82
N GLU A 285 13.09 -31.74 9.16
CA GLU A 285 12.70 -30.36 9.48
C GLU A 285 12.89 -29.41 8.27
N ASP A 286 13.45 -29.92 7.16
CA ASP A 286 13.85 -29.12 6.01
C ASP A 286 12.64 -28.71 5.15
N ILE A 287 12.16 -27.49 5.37
CA ILE A 287 11.07 -26.90 4.59
C ILE A 287 11.63 -26.18 3.37
N LEU A 288 11.11 -26.48 2.18
CA LEU A 288 11.48 -25.83 0.91
C LEU A 288 13.00 -25.74 0.70
N TYR A 289 13.72 -26.84 0.89
CA TYR A 289 15.18 -26.89 0.71
C TYR A 289 15.96 -25.86 1.54
N SER A 290 15.44 -25.49 2.72
CA SER A 290 16.02 -24.50 3.63
C SER A 290 17.49 -24.74 3.95
N ILE A 291 17.91 -26.00 4.11
CA ILE A 291 19.32 -26.38 4.33
C ILE A 291 20.17 -26.00 3.10
N LYS A 292 19.70 -26.33 1.89
CA LYS A 292 20.41 -26.02 0.63
C LYS A 292 20.46 -24.52 0.36
N ARG A 293 19.34 -23.80 0.52
CA ARG A 293 19.27 -22.34 0.39
C ARG A 293 20.23 -21.63 1.34
N ARG A 294 20.30 -22.09 2.59
CA ARG A 294 21.23 -21.56 3.61
C ARG A 294 22.69 -21.84 3.24
N SER A 295 23.01 -23.07 2.85
CA SER A 295 24.37 -23.48 2.47
C SER A 295 24.88 -22.68 1.26
N LEU A 296 24.07 -22.57 0.20
CA LEU A 296 24.40 -21.78 -0.99
C LEU A 296 24.69 -20.32 -0.64
N SER A 297 23.81 -19.69 0.13
CA SER A 297 23.99 -18.30 0.55
C SER A 297 25.25 -18.10 1.39
N ARG A 298 25.56 -19.02 2.31
CA ARG A 298 26.77 -18.96 3.13
C ARG A 298 28.03 -19.05 2.26
N ASN A 299 28.10 -20.05 1.39
CA ASN A 299 29.26 -20.24 0.50
C ASN A 299 29.50 -18.99 -0.37
N VAL A 300 28.43 -18.42 -0.95
CA VAL A 300 28.56 -17.21 -1.77
C VAL A 300 29.00 -16.01 -0.94
N LEU A 301 28.45 -15.80 0.26
CA LEU A 301 28.86 -14.69 1.13
C LEU A 301 30.32 -14.83 1.62
N ASP A 302 30.83 -16.05 1.76
CA ASP A 302 32.21 -16.31 2.17
C ASP A 302 33.21 -16.13 1.01
N GLU A 303 32.81 -16.49 -0.22
CA GLU A 303 33.65 -16.43 -1.43
C GLU A 303 33.60 -15.08 -2.17
N MET A 304 32.44 -14.40 -2.17
CA MET A 304 32.18 -13.24 -3.00
C MET A 304 32.58 -11.94 -2.30
N LYS A 305 33.60 -11.26 -2.83
CA LYS A 305 34.01 -9.92 -2.40
C LYS A 305 34.31 -9.04 -3.64
N PRO A 306 33.75 -7.82 -3.74
CA PRO A 306 32.86 -7.15 -2.77
C PRO A 306 31.40 -7.62 -2.83
N ILE A 307 30.68 -7.45 -1.71
CA ILE A 307 29.23 -7.68 -1.62
C ILE A 307 28.54 -6.33 -1.78
N ASN A 308 27.72 -6.17 -2.83
CA ASN A 308 26.88 -5.00 -3.08
C ASN A 308 25.46 -5.43 -3.47
N GLU A 309 24.57 -4.46 -3.74
CA GLU A 309 23.18 -4.74 -4.12
C GLU A 309 23.07 -5.70 -5.33
N TYR A 310 23.86 -5.47 -6.38
CA TYR A 310 23.81 -6.27 -7.61
C TYR A 310 24.19 -7.74 -7.35
N GLU A 311 25.28 -7.96 -6.61
CA GLU A 311 25.73 -9.31 -6.27
C GLU A 311 24.74 -10.05 -5.38
N LEU A 312 24.03 -9.33 -4.49
CA LEU A 312 22.97 -9.92 -3.67
C LEU A 312 21.74 -10.28 -4.49
N TRP A 313 21.31 -9.44 -5.45
CA TRP A 313 20.25 -9.80 -6.40
C TRP A 313 20.60 -11.03 -7.22
N LYS A 314 21.87 -11.16 -7.62
CA LYS A 314 22.38 -12.34 -8.32
C LYS A 314 22.28 -13.58 -7.43
N LEU A 315 22.78 -13.50 -6.19
CA LEU A 315 22.70 -14.59 -5.23
C LEU A 315 21.25 -15.05 -5.02
N ILE A 316 20.32 -14.14 -4.73
CA ILE A 316 18.94 -14.54 -4.45
C ILE A 316 18.18 -14.99 -5.70
N SER A 317 18.73 -14.80 -6.90
CA SER A 317 18.21 -15.35 -8.16
C SER A 317 18.61 -16.80 -8.41
N GLU A 318 19.58 -17.34 -7.66
CA GLU A 318 20.04 -18.72 -7.85
C GLU A 318 19.03 -19.72 -7.28
N TYR A 319 18.84 -20.84 -7.99
CA TYR A 319 18.06 -21.97 -7.47
C TYR A 319 18.86 -22.70 -6.37
N PRO A 320 18.25 -23.10 -5.23
CA PRO A 320 16.82 -23.07 -4.92
C PRO A 320 16.33 -21.82 -4.17
N ILE A 321 17.12 -20.76 -4.04
CA ILE A 321 16.74 -19.53 -3.32
C ILE A 321 15.56 -18.86 -4.05
N CYS A 322 15.74 -18.52 -5.33
CA CYS A 322 14.60 -18.25 -6.20
C CYS A 322 14.08 -19.56 -6.78
N ASN A 323 12.77 -19.74 -6.76
CA ASN A 323 12.11 -20.93 -7.25
C ASN A 323 10.71 -20.56 -7.78
N LYS A 324 9.97 -21.56 -8.29
CA LYS A 324 8.69 -21.34 -8.98
C LYS A 324 7.63 -20.65 -8.11
N ILE A 325 7.70 -20.83 -6.80
CA ILE A 325 6.72 -20.29 -5.85
C ILE A 325 7.20 -18.98 -5.21
N THR A 326 8.36 -18.45 -5.64
CA THR A 326 8.83 -17.13 -5.23
C THR A 326 7.88 -16.05 -5.77
N ILE A 327 7.34 -15.23 -4.86
CA ILE A 327 6.41 -14.15 -5.16
C ILE A 327 7.16 -12.85 -5.44
N TYR A 328 8.08 -12.46 -4.54
CA TYR A 328 8.88 -11.25 -4.67
C TYR A 328 10.23 -11.39 -3.95
N GLY A 329 11.17 -10.53 -4.31
CA GLY A 329 12.40 -10.27 -3.56
C GLY A 329 12.46 -8.80 -3.15
N THR A 330 13.05 -8.51 -2.00
CA THR A 330 13.18 -7.13 -1.50
C THR A 330 14.58 -6.88 -0.96
N PHE A 331 15.23 -5.84 -1.46
CA PHE A 331 16.47 -5.27 -0.95
C PHE A 331 16.18 -4.04 -0.11
N MET A 332 16.85 -3.94 1.05
CA MET A 332 16.67 -2.89 2.04
C MET A 332 18.01 -2.42 2.58
N CYS A 333 18.23 -1.11 2.61
CA CYS A 333 19.36 -0.48 3.28
C CYS A 333 18.86 0.68 4.16
N PRO A 334 18.72 0.46 5.48
CA PRO A 334 18.19 1.47 6.40
C PRO A 334 19.03 2.75 6.45
N GLU A 335 20.35 2.62 6.35
CA GLU A 335 21.30 3.74 6.43
C GLU A 335 21.09 4.80 5.35
N TYR A 336 20.63 4.38 4.17
CA TYR A 336 20.37 5.27 3.03
C TYR A 336 18.88 5.35 2.66
N ASN A 337 17.99 4.78 3.48
CA ASN A 337 16.55 4.74 3.22
C ASN A 337 16.17 4.10 1.85
N ILE A 338 16.93 3.09 1.43
CA ILE A 338 16.75 2.40 0.16
C ILE A 338 15.88 1.16 0.34
N TYR A 339 14.86 1.03 -0.51
CA TYR A 339 13.86 -0.03 -0.43
C TYR A 339 13.39 -0.40 -1.84
N HIS A 340 13.86 -1.54 -2.35
CA HIS A 340 13.62 -2.00 -3.72
C HIS A 340 13.00 -3.40 -3.71
N THR A 341 11.81 -3.52 -4.28
CA THR A 341 11.13 -4.81 -4.47
C THR A 341 11.10 -5.18 -5.94
N ARG A 342 11.32 -6.46 -6.26
CA ARG A 342 11.29 -6.99 -7.63
C ARG A 342 10.45 -8.25 -7.69
N TYR A 343 9.77 -8.44 -8.83
CA TYR A 343 9.19 -9.73 -9.19
C TYR A 343 10.25 -10.60 -9.88
N PRO A 344 10.20 -11.94 -9.70
CA PRO A 344 11.05 -12.83 -10.46
C PRO A 344 10.59 -12.89 -11.93
N GLN A 345 11.45 -12.52 -12.87
CA GLN A 345 11.27 -12.75 -14.31
C GLN A 345 11.28 -14.26 -14.61
N ASP A 346 10.41 -14.68 -15.53
CA ASP A 346 10.20 -16.08 -15.92
C ASP A 346 9.97 -17.04 -14.72
N ASN A 347 9.52 -16.48 -13.59
CA ASN A 347 9.34 -17.15 -12.29
C ASN A 347 10.62 -17.76 -11.68
N VAL A 348 11.82 -17.31 -12.05
CA VAL A 348 13.08 -17.92 -11.55
C VAL A 348 14.24 -16.95 -11.30
N GLN A 349 14.21 -15.67 -11.71
CA GLN A 349 15.33 -14.75 -11.48
C GLN A 349 14.92 -13.29 -11.30
N PHE A 350 15.67 -12.53 -10.51
CA PHE A 350 15.44 -11.09 -10.27
C PHE A 350 16.37 -10.17 -11.08
N MET A 351 17.22 -10.76 -11.91
CA MET A 351 18.24 -10.05 -12.67
C MET A 351 17.65 -9.41 -13.92
N SER A 352 18.07 -8.18 -14.18
CA SER A 352 17.91 -7.51 -15.47
C SER A 352 18.76 -8.19 -16.53
N LYS A 353 18.34 -8.09 -17.79
CA LYS A 353 19.20 -8.46 -18.95
C LYS A 353 20.31 -7.42 -19.17
N GLU A 354 20.13 -6.20 -18.66
CA GLU A 354 21.08 -5.12 -18.71
C GLU A 354 21.89 -5.03 -17.41
N LYS A 355 23.18 -4.67 -17.50
CA LYS A 355 23.95 -4.35 -16.30
C LYS A 355 23.43 -3.03 -15.74
N PRO A 356 23.04 -2.97 -14.46
CA PRO A 356 22.52 -1.74 -13.91
C PRO A 356 23.59 -0.66 -13.86
N GLN A 357 23.13 0.59 -13.98
CA GLN A 357 23.93 1.74 -13.61
C GLN A 357 23.94 1.90 -12.10
N PHE A 358 24.99 2.55 -11.64
CA PHE A 358 25.51 2.40 -10.30
C PHE A 358 25.56 3.81 -9.72
N ILE A 359 24.73 4.08 -8.72
CA ILE A 359 24.52 5.43 -8.19
C ILE A 359 25.72 5.81 -7.31
N PRO A 360 26.39 6.96 -7.56
CA PRO A 360 27.45 7.46 -6.70
C PRO A 360 26.91 7.78 -5.30
N MET A 361 27.68 7.42 -4.26
CA MET A 361 27.26 7.55 -2.87
C MET A 361 26.94 8.98 -2.42
N ALA A 362 27.52 9.99 -3.09
CA ALA A 362 27.26 11.41 -2.83
C ALA A 362 25.84 11.83 -3.25
N ASP A 363 25.29 11.21 -4.30
CA ASP A 363 23.98 11.57 -4.87
C ASP A 363 22.82 10.90 -4.13
N ILE A 364 23.10 9.86 -3.33
CA ILE A 364 22.09 9.11 -2.57
C ILE A 364 21.45 9.97 -1.46
N LYS A 365 22.20 10.91 -0.86
CA LYS A 365 21.65 11.77 0.22
C LYS A 365 20.74 12.89 -0.30
N ASP A 366 20.91 13.30 -1.55
CA ASP A 366 20.21 14.45 -2.13
C ASP A 366 19.02 14.06 -3.04
N ASN A 367 18.92 12.79 -3.49
CA ASN A 367 17.94 12.36 -4.52
C ASN A 367 16.86 11.34 -4.11
N VAL A 368 16.70 10.98 -2.82
CA VAL A 368 15.63 10.02 -2.45
C VAL A 368 14.22 10.57 -2.69
N SER A 369 14.04 11.90 -2.73
CA SER A 369 12.76 12.55 -3.05
C SER A 369 12.54 12.82 -4.55
N SER A 370 13.59 12.86 -5.37
CA SER A 370 13.50 13.28 -6.78
C SER A 370 13.32 12.12 -7.76
N LEU A 371 13.50 10.87 -7.31
CA LEU A 371 13.31 9.66 -8.12
C LEU A 371 11.89 9.08 -8.08
N LEU A 372 10.94 9.75 -7.41
CA LEU A 372 9.58 9.24 -7.16
C LEU A 372 8.44 10.05 -7.82
N SER A 373 8.72 11.01 -8.71
CA SER A 373 7.65 11.53 -9.58
C SER A 373 7.37 10.52 -10.69
N SER A 374 6.70 9.43 -10.34
CA SER A 374 6.22 8.46 -11.31
C SER A 374 5.02 9.07 -12.03
N THR A 375 5.27 9.74 -13.15
CA THR A 375 4.21 10.05 -14.10
C THR A 375 3.62 8.73 -14.59
N HIS A 376 2.34 8.52 -14.34
CA HIS A 376 1.60 7.32 -14.76
C HIS A 376 0.86 7.60 -16.05
N ILE A 377 0.81 6.63 -16.97
CA ILE A 377 0.03 6.73 -18.20
C ILE A 377 -1.33 6.08 -17.98
N CYS A 378 -2.41 6.85 -18.17
CA CYS A 378 -3.77 6.35 -18.03
C CYS A 378 -4.09 5.31 -19.14
N HIS A 379 -4.48 4.09 -18.77
CA HIS A 379 -4.84 3.03 -19.73
C HIS A 379 -6.10 3.31 -20.59
N LYS A 380 -6.83 4.38 -20.29
CA LYS A 380 -8.05 4.80 -21.02
C LYS A 380 -7.84 5.93 -22.03
N CYS A 381 -6.96 6.88 -21.73
CA CYS A 381 -6.70 8.05 -22.60
C CYS A 381 -5.23 8.25 -22.96
N GLU A 382 -4.34 7.40 -22.48
CA GLU A 382 -2.91 7.41 -22.76
C GLU A 382 -2.18 8.71 -22.35
N ARG A 383 -2.83 9.55 -21.51
CA ARG A 383 -2.22 10.77 -20.95
C ARG A 383 -1.44 10.48 -19.67
N GLU A 384 -0.36 11.21 -19.48
CA GLU A 384 0.46 11.24 -18.26
C GLU A 384 -0.26 12.00 -17.14
N PHE A 385 -0.21 11.49 -15.90
CA PHE A 385 -0.69 12.16 -14.71
C PHE A 385 0.20 11.87 -13.50
N ASN A 386 0.19 12.76 -12.51
CA ASN A 386 0.86 12.53 -11.23
C ASN A 386 -0.07 11.72 -10.30
N ILE A 387 0.45 10.68 -9.67
CA ILE A 387 -0.29 9.82 -8.74
C ILE A 387 -0.78 10.57 -7.50
N ASP A 388 -0.08 11.65 -7.11
CA ASP A 388 -0.48 12.53 -6.01
C ASP A 388 -1.79 13.29 -6.32
N ASP A 389 -2.08 13.54 -7.61
CA ASP A 389 -3.29 14.24 -8.08
C ASP A 389 -4.48 13.28 -8.29
N ASN A 390 -4.21 11.97 -8.41
CA ASN A 390 -5.23 10.93 -8.49
C ASN A 390 -4.78 9.58 -7.92
N ILE A 391 -4.98 9.44 -6.61
CA ILE A 391 -4.71 8.25 -5.80
C ILE A 391 -5.43 6.98 -6.33
N GLY A 392 -6.47 7.14 -7.14
CA GLY A 392 -7.25 6.05 -7.75
C GLY A 392 -6.67 5.48 -9.05
N GLY A 393 -5.38 5.69 -9.36
CA GLY A 393 -4.63 5.00 -10.43
C GLY A 393 -5.21 5.11 -11.84
N ASN A 394 -6.06 6.11 -12.07
CA ASN A 394 -6.66 6.46 -13.35
C ASN A 394 -6.42 7.96 -13.55
N CYS A 395 -6.41 8.49 -14.77
CA CYS A 395 -6.71 9.91 -14.91
C CYS A 395 -8.14 10.16 -14.39
N LYS A 396 -8.46 11.33 -13.81
CA LYS A 396 -9.84 11.68 -13.42
C LYS A 396 -10.67 11.79 -14.70
N HIS A 397 -11.15 10.67 -15.23
CA HIS A 397 -12.15 10.69 -16.26
C HIS A 397 -13.43 11.21 -15.64
N ILE A 398 -13.78 12.43 -16.03
CA ILE A 398 -15.17 12.88 -16.08
C ILE A 398 -15.95 11.73 -16.74
N GLY A 399 -17.10 11.36 -16.14
CA GLY A 399 -17.97 10.34 -16.71
C GLY A 399 -18.17 10.55 -18.22
N THR A 400 -18.41 9.46 -18.94
CA THR A 400 -18.60 9.48 -20.40
C THR A 400 -19.38 10.73 -20.85
N TRP A 401 -18.78 11.54 -21.73
CA TRP A 401 -19.40 12.77 -22.21
C TRP A 401 -20.81 12.49 -22.75
N HIS A 402 -21.80 13.20 -22.19
CA HIS A 402 -23.20 13.04 -22.54
C HIS A 402 -23.64 14.23 -23.38
N SER A 403 -23.99 13.99 -24.64
CA SER A 403 -24.42 15.05 -25.56
C SER A 403 -25.85 15.53 -25.29
N LYS A 404 -26.66 14.68 -24.67
CA LYS A 404 -28.11 14.88 -24.50
C LYS A 404 -28.54 14.44 -23.12
N TYR A 405 -29.50 15.16 -22.55
CA TYR A 405 -30.07 14.91 -21.23
C TYR A 405 -30.43 13.43 -20.97
N ASN A 406 -30.98 12.76 -21.99
CA ASN A 406 -31.39 11.35 -21.92
C ASN A 406 -30.22 10.35 -21.85
N ASP A 407 -28.98 10.79 -22.03
CA ASP A 407 -27.82 9.92 -21.92
C ASP A 407 -27.48 9.62 -20.44
N CYS A 408 -27.95 10.48 -19.51
CA CYS A 408 -27.79 10.34 -18.07
C CYS A 408 -28.80 9.35 -17.47
N SER A 409 -28.33 8.40 -16.67
CA SER A 409 -29.22 7.47 -15.96
C SER A 409 -28.67 7.07 -14.59
N TYR A 410 -29.58 6.78 -13.65
CA TYR A 410 -29.24 6.28 -12.32
C TYR A 410 -28.38 4.99 -12.39
N LEU A 411 -28.67 4.09 -13.33
CA LEU A 411 -27.90 2.86 -13.54
C LEU A 411 -26.46 3.15 -14.01
N LYS A 412 -26.23 4.24 -14.75
CA LYS A 412 -24.90 4.62 -15.27
C LYS A 412 -24.07 5.45 -14.29
N CYS A 413 -24.70 6.33 -13.51
CA CYS A 413 -24.00 7.32 -12.67
C CYS A 413 -24.22 7.13 -11.16
N GLY A 414 -25.32 6.49 -10.75
CA GLY A 414 -25.75 6.38 -9.34
C GLY A 414 -25.31 5.10 -8.63
N PHE A 415 -24.64 4.16 -9.31
CA PHE A 415 -24.32 2.84 -8.75
C PHE A 415 -23.43 2.92 -7.49
N ASN A 416 -22.56 3.92 -7.39
CA ASN A 416 -21.69 4.17 -6.24
C ASN A 416 -22.25 5.16 -5.21
N LEU A 417 -23.46 5.70 -5.42
CA LEU A 417 -24.04 6.76 -4.58
C LEU A 417 -25.21 6.27 -3.70
N GLY A 418 -25.52 4.97 -3.76
CA GLY A 418 -26.55 4.32 -2.94
C GLY A 418 -27.96 4.38 -3.53
N LYS A 419 -28.78 3.36 -3.19
CA LYS A 419 -30.14 3.12 -3.74
C LYS A 419 -31.17 4.24 -3.50
N THR A 420 -30.85 5.21 -2.66
CA THR A 420 -31.75 6.31 -2.25
C THR A 420 -31.45 7.63 -2.95
N ALA A 421 -30.38 7.70 -3.75
CA ALA A 421 -29.96 8.95 -4.35
C ALA A 421 -30.72 9.21 -5.66
N SER A 422 -31.80 9.98 -5.58
CA SER A 422 -32.63 10.45 -6.71
C SER A 422 -31.93 11.54 -7.55
N ILE A 423 -30.68 11.29 -7.94
CA ILE A 423 -29.77 12.32 -8.48
C ILE A 423 -29.88 12.48 -10.01
N GLY A 424 -30.52 11.54 -10.72
CA GLY A 424 -30.45 11.45 -12.19
C GLY A 424 -30.87 12.71 -12.97
N GLN A 425 -31.76 13.55 -12.42
CA GLN A 425 -32.16 14.82 -13.03
C GLN A 425 -31.41 16.03 -12.44
N GLN A 426 -31.00 15.95 -11.18
CA GLN A 426 -30.38 17.06 -10.44
C GLN A 426 -28.87 17.18 -10.69
N HIS A 427 -28.22 16.16 -11.24
CA HIS A 427 -26.76 16.16 -11.50
C HIS A 427 -26.35 16.63 -12.89
N TRP A 428 -27.29 16.77 -13.85
CA TRP A 428 -26.95 17.06 -15.24
C TRP A 428 -26.12 18.35 -15.40
N SER A 429 -26.36 19.35 -14.55
CA SER A 429 -25.59 20.61 -14.53
C SER A 429 -24.14 20.44 -14.05
N CYS A 430 -23.89 19.51 -13.12
CA CYS A 430 -22.57 19.29 -12.53
C CYS A 430 -21.60 18.49 -13.44
N CYS A 431 -22.04 18.07 -14.64
CA CYS A 431 -21.19 17.43 -15.66
C CYS A 431 -20.90 18.34 -16.88
N TYR A 432 -21.20 19.62 -16.81
CA TYR A 432 -21.11 20.52 -17.96
C TYR A 432 -19.70 21.10 -18.15
N SER A 433 -18.80 20.32 -18.77
CA SER A 433 -17.69 20.91 -19.52
C SER A 433 -18.17 21.15 -20.96
N LEU A 434 -18.11 22.40 -21.42
CA LEU A 434 -18.33 22.76 -22.83
C LEU A 434 -17.13 22.39 -23.72
N ASP A 435 -16.00 22.09 -23.10
CA ASP A 435 -14.76 21.71 -23.78
C ASP A 435 -14.52 20.20 -23.65
N ARG A 436 -14.35 19.55 -24.81
CA ARG A 436 -14.11 18.11 -24.95
C ARG A 436 -12.71 17.72 -24.50
N GLU A 437 -11.80 18.68 -24.38
CA GLU A 437 -10.39 18.48 -24.02
C GLU A 437 -10.05 18.95 -22.60
N SER A 438 -11.01 19.53 -21.87
CA SER A 438 -10.81 20.03 -20.50
C SER A 438 -10.45 18.90 -19.52
N ASP A 439 -9.28 19.03 -18.89
CA ASP A 439 -8.76 18.12 -17.86
C ASP A 439 -9.39 18.33 -16.46
N THR A 440 -10.32 19.29 -16.32
CA THR A 440 -10.99 19.59 -15.04
C THR A 440 -12.47 19.83 -15.24
N CYS A 441 -13.31 19.21 -14.38
CA CYS A 441 -14.75 19.48 -14.32
C CYS A 441 -15.07 20.89 -13.78
N ILE A 442 -14.06 21.67 -13.39
CA ILE A 442 -14.19 23.00 -12.79
C ILE A 442 -13.08 23.87 -13.39
N ASP A 443 -13.44 24.84 -14.23
CA ASP A 443 -12.50 25.85 -14.73
C ASP A 443 -11.97 26.66 -13.53
N PRO A 444 -10.66 26.67 -13.20
CA PRO A 444 -10.14 27.41 -12.05
C PRO A 444 -10.20 28.93 -12.23
N ARG A 445 -10.46 29.43 -13.45
CA ARG A 445 -10.57 30.86 -13.74
C ARG A 445 -11.70 31.50 -12.95
N VAL A 446 -11.36 32.58 -12.24
CA VAL A 446 -12.33 33.49 -11.63
C VAL A 446 -12.86 34.41 -12.73
N GLU A 447 -14.16 34.36 -12.98
CA GLU A 447 -14.83 35.30 -13.91
C GLU A 447 -14.80 36.71 -13.31
N THR A 448 -14.66 37.72 -14.15
CA THR A 448 -14.83 39.11 -13.73
C THR A 448 -16.32 39.42 -13.50
N ARG A 449 -16.61 40.42 -12.65
CA ARG A 449 -17.99 40.88 -12.43
C ARG A 449 -18.65 41.40 -13.72
N GLU A 450 -17.87 41.98 -14.64
CA GLU A 450 -18.33 42.43 -15.95
C GLU A 450 -18.77 41.24 -16.82
N GLU A 451 -17.97 40.18 -16.90
CA GLU A 451 -18.33 38.94 -17.62
C GLU A 451 -19.58 38.27 -17.05
N VAL A 452 -19.71 38.24 -15.71
CA VAL A 452 -20.94 37.74 -15.07
C VAL A 452 -22.14 38.62 -15.45
N CYS A 453 -21.99 39.95 -15.37
CA CYS A 453 -23.06 40.89 -15.73
C CYS A 453 -23.53 40.67 -17.18
N GLU A 454 -22.60 40.54 -18.13
CA GLU A 454 -22.91 40.29 -19.54
C GLU A 454 -23.69 38.99 -19.74
N ARG A 455 -23.28 37.90 -19.07
CA ARG A 455 -23.98 36.61 -19.15
C ARG A 455 -25.39 36.68 -18.57
N VAL A 456 -25.60 37.37 -17.45
CA VAL A 456 -26.93 37.55 -16.87
C VAL A 456 -27.83 38.37 -17.81
N LEU A 457 -27.29 39.44 -18.41
CA LEU A 457 -28.02 40.25 -19.39
C LEU A 457 -28.34 39.48 -20.67
N GLU A 458 -27.46 38.56 -21.08
CA GLU A 458 -27.70 37.66 -22.20
C GLU A 458 -28.80 36.64 -21.87
N ALA A 459 -28.73 35.98 -20.72
CA ALA A 459 -29.75 35.04 -20.26
C ALA A 459 -31.14 35.71 -20.16
N ALA A 460 -31.20 36.95 -19.70
CA ALA A 460 -32.44 37.75 -19.63
C ALA A 460 -33.09 38.04 -20.99
N LYS A 461 -32.39 37.80 -22.12
CA LYS A 461 -33.01 37.86 -23.47
C LYS A 461 -33.89 36.65 -23.76
N TYR A 462 -33.64 35.54 -23.08
CA TYR A 462 -34.27 34.23 -23.35
C TYR A 462 -35.12 33.73 -22.19
N ILE A 463 -34.83 34.16 -20.97
CA ILE A 463 -35.53 33.76 -19.75
C ILE A 463 -36.26 34.98 -19.16
N PRO A 464 -37.58 34.89 -18.88
CA PRO A 464 -38.31 35.97 -18.21
C PRO A 464 -37.62 36.38 -16.90
N ILE A 465 -37.55 37.68 -16.62
CA ILE A 465 -36.77 38.21 -15.49
C ILE A 465 -37.27 37.64 -14.15
N GLU A 466 -38.58 37.45 -14.01
CA GLU A 466 -39.21 36.83 -12.83
C GLU A 466 -38.86 35.35 -12.62
N GLN A 467 -38.27 34.70 -13.62
CA GLN A 467 -37.77 33.31 -13.56
C GLN A 467 -36.24 33.23 -13.59
N LEU A 468 -35.55 34.37 -13.69
CA LEU A 468 -34.10 34.42 -13.79
C LEU A 468 -33.48 34.55 -12.40
N GLY A 469 -32.75 33.52 -11.98
CA GLY A 469 -31.93 33.52 -10.77
C GLY A 469 -30.48 33.20 -11.08
N THR A 470 -29.55 33.78 -10.31
CA THR A 470 -28.13 33.42 -10.36
C THR A 470 -27.77 32.68 -9.07
N THR A 471 -27.29 31.44 -9.19
CA THR A 471 -26.86 30.61 -8.06
C THR A 471 -25.48 30.02 -8.33
N ASP A 472 -24.80 29.60 -7.28
CA ASP A 472 -23.67 28.70 -7.31
C ASP A 472 -24.14 27.23 -7.51
N ASP A 473 -23.33 26.42 -8.20
CA ASP A 473 -23.54 24.97 -8.39
C ASP A 473 -22.57 24.16 -7.51
N CYS A 474 -22.70 22.83 -7.47
CA CYS A 474 -21.88 21.90 -6.70
C CYS A 474 -20.35 21.98 -6.95
N GLY A 475 -19.89 22.73 -7.95
CA GLY A 475 -18.47 23.07 -8.19
C GLY A 475 -17.86 24.08 -7.20
N PHE A 476 -18.64 24.64 -6.28
CA PHE A 476 -18.21 25.63 -5.29
C PHE A 476 -18.00 25.06 -3.88
N SER A 477 -17.72 23.76 -3.72
CA SER A 477 -17.62 23.12 -2.40
C SER A 477 -16.62 23.85 -1.48
N PRO A 478 -17.07 24.61 -0.47
CA PRO A 478 -16.18 25.28 0.49
C PRO A 478 -15.79 24.33 1.64
N PHE A 479 -16.14 23.04 1.52
CA PHE A 479 -16.11 22.04 2.58
C PHE A 479 -15.08 20.92 2.35
N ASP A 480 -14.19 21.04 1.36
CA ASP A 480 -13.23 19.98 1.08
C ASP A 480 -11.78 20.50 1.05
N ASN A 481 -10.85 19.58 1.29
CA ASN A 481 -9.40 19.78 1.28
C ASN A 481 -8.94 20.49 -0.02
N ASP A 482 -7.86 21.30 0.06
CA ASP A 482 -7.39 22.25 -0.97
C ASP A 482 -6.95 21.65 -2.34
N GLN A 483 -7.48 20.49 -2.76
CA GLN A 483 -7.09 19.75 -3.96
C GLN A 483 -7.99 19.93 -5.19
N LEU A 484 -9.19 20.54 -5.07
CA LEU A 484 -10.14 20.68 -6.21
C LEU A 484 -10.43 22.13 -6.61
N THR A 485 -10.64 23.01 -5.64
CA THR A 485 -10.72 24.47 -5.84
C THR A 485 -10.31 25.10 -4.51
N PRO A 486 -9.17 25.82 -4.44
CA PRO A 486 -8.76 26.49 -3.22
C PRO A 486 -9.90 27.34 -2.67
N ARG A 487 -10.13 27.28 -1.36
CA ARG A 487 -11.21 28.01 -0.68
C ARG A 487 -11.28 29.49 -1.10
N GLN A 488 -10.11 30.09 -1.31
CA GLN A 488 -9.95 31.46 -1.80
C GLN A 488 -10.58 31.68 -3.17
N ILE A 489 -10.32 30.79 -4.14
CA ILE A 489 -10.88 30.86 -5.49
C ILE A 489 -12.40 30.72 -5.47
N ALA A 490 -12.95 29.85 -4.62
CA ALA A 490 -14.39 29.71 -4.44
C ALA A 490 -15.02 31.02 -3.94
N PHE A 491 -14.44 31.65 -2.91
CA PHE A 491 -14.92 32.94 -2.40
C PHE A 491 -14.78 34.09 -3.42
N ASP A 492 -13.69 34.12 -4.19
CA ASP A 492 -13.48 35.17 -5.19
C ASP A 492 -14.49 35.08 -6.34
N LYS A 493 -14.84 33.87 -6.77
CA LYS A 493 -15.91 33.64 -7.75
C LYS A 493 -17.30 33.99 -7.19
N ILE A 494 -17.60 33.62 -5.94
CA ILE A 494 -18.85 34.03 -5.27
C ILE A 494 -18.95 35.56 -5.25
N ARG A 495 -17.86 36.24 -4.90
CA ARG A 495 -17.80 37.72 -4.89
C ARG A 495 -18.07 38.30 -6.28
N ALA A 496 -17.36 37.82 -7.31
CA ALA A 496 -17.56 38.27 -8.68
C ALA A 496 -19.01 38.07 -9.15
N ARG A 497 -19.65 36.96 -8.73
CA ARG A 497 -21.04 36.68 -9.06
C ARG A 497 -22.03 37.62 -8.40
N LEU A 498 -21.89 37.84 -7.09
CA LEU A 498 -22.74 38.78 -6.36
C LEU A 498 -22.64 40.19 -6.96
N GLU A 499 -21.42 40.64 -7.26
CA GLU A 499 -21.18 41.96 -7.87
C GLU A 499 -21.73 42.05 -9.29
N GLY A 500 -21.48 41.05 -10.13
CA GLY A 500 -21.95 41.03 -11.52
C GLY A 500 -23.48 40.91 -11.64
N THR A 501 -24.12 40.10 -10.81
CA THR A 501 -25.59 40.01 -10.76
C THR A 501 -26.21 41.35 -10.35
N ARG A 502 -25.64 42.03 -9.35
CA ARG A 502 -26.09 43.37 -8.94
C ARG A 502 -25.98 44.38 -10.09
N MET A 503 -24.87 44.36 -10.84
CA MET A 503 -24.69 45.22 -12.02
C MET A 503 -25.75 44.93 -13.11
N ALA A 504 -26.05 43.65 -13.35
CA ALA A 504 -27.08 43.26 -14.31
C ALA A 504 -28.48 43.69 -13.87
N GLU A 505 -28.80 43.55 -12.58
CA GLU A 505 -30.06 44.01 -11.98
C GLU A 505 -30.25 45.52 -12.20
N GLU A 506 -29.23 46.34 -11.89
CA GLU A 506 -29.27 47.79 -12.10
C GLU A 506 -29.60 48.14 -13.55
N GLN A 507 -28.97 47.46 -14.51
CA GLN A 507 -29.20 47.70 -15.93
C GLN A 507 -30.60 47.23 -16.41
N LEU A 508 -31.07 46.08 -15.94
CA LEU A 508 -32.39 45.55 -16.28
C LEU A 508 -33.51 46.43 -15.70
N MET A 509 -33.33 46.92 -14.47
CA MET A 509 -34.28 47.83 -13.83
C MET A 509 -34.27 49.23 -14.44
N ALA A 510 -33.09 49.75 -14.82
CA ALA A 510 -32.98 51.00 -15.56
C ALA A 510 -33.73 50.94 -16.91
N ARG A 511 -33.60 49.82 -17.65
CA ARG A 511 -34.32 49.59 -18.91
C ARG A 511 -35.84 49.45 -18.73
N LYS A 512 -36.31 48.88 -17.62
CA LYS A 512 -37.75 48.87 -17.28
C LYS A 512 -38.30 50.27 -17.03
N ARG A 513 -37.52 51.16 -16.39
CA ARG A 513 -37.90 52.56 -16.14
C ARG A 513 -37.95 53.45 -17.38
N THR A 514 -37.30 53.05 -18.49
CA THR A 514 -37.32 53.81 -19.77
C THR A 514 -38.40 53.35 -20.75
N LYS A 515 -39.09 52.24 -20.46
CA LYS A 515 -40.17 51.65 -21.28
C LYS A 515 -41.58 51.92 -20.75
N ILE A 516 -41.69 52.65 -19.64
CA ILE A 516 -42.92 53.28 -19.11
C ILE A 516 -42.81 54.75 -19.45
#